data_AF-A0A2A6E130-F1
#
_entry.id   AF-A0A2A6E130-F1
#
_cell.length_a   1.000
_cell.length_b   1.000
_cell.length_c   1.000
_cell.angle_alpha   90.00
_cell.angle_beta   90.00
_cell.angle_gamma   90.00
#
_symmetry.space_group_name_H-M   'P 1'
#
loop_
_entity.id
_entity.type
_entity.pdbx_description
1 polymer ?
#
loop_
_entity_poly.entity_id
_entity_poly.type
_entity_poly.pdbx_seq_one_letter_code
_entity_poly.pdbx_strand_id
1 'polypeptide(L)'
;MEGWRRRLATAEKALASLKELVRVERPDAVLRDAAIQRFEYTFETVWKTAKSWLFEEEGVDVASPKSVIRSCRETGLLDDGDAVRALQMADDRNLTVHTYDERLAGEIYARLGDYAALLARWLDAMRRRSPAGEGADGESRPVRDDGGTRAEDAAGASGANGGDG
;
A
#
# COMPACT_ATOMS: atom_id res chain seq x y z
N MET A 1 -16.04 -1.47 6.30
CA MET A 1 -14.79 -2.09 5.78
C MET A 1 -14.04 -2.64 6.98
N GLU A 2 -13.56 -3.87 6.92
CA GLU A 2 -12.62 -4.43 7.91
C GLU A 2 -11.33 -3.60 7.92
N GLY A 3 -10.77 -3.24 9.07
CA GLY A 3 -9.57 -2.37 9.15
C GLY A 3 -8.27 -3.07 8.75
N TRP A 4 -7.26 -2.31 8.30
CA TRP A 4 -5.98 -2.86 7.81
C TRP A 4 -5.29 -3.78 8.83
N ARG A 5 -5.47 -3.54 10.14
CA ARG A 5 -4.91 -4.37 11.22
C ARG A 5 -5.41 -5.81 11.19
N ARG A 6 -6.69 -6.05 10.87
CA ARG A 6 -7.22 -7.42 10.77
C ARG A 6 -6.74 -8.09 9.48
N ARG A 7 -6.57 -7.34 8.39
CA ARG A 7 -5.96 -7.84 7.15
C ARG A 7 -4.49 -8.20 7.32
N LEU A 8 -3.75 -7.45 8.14
CA LEU A 8 -2.35 -7.71 8.47
C LEU A 8 -2.15 -9.14 9.00
N ALA A 9 -2.97 -9.56 9.97
CA ALA A 9 -2.90 -10.91 10.54
C ALA A 9 -3.17 -12.01 9.49
N THR A 10 -4.06 -11.76 8.53
CA THR A 10 -4.32 -12.68 7.41
C THR A 10 -3.13 -12.73 6.45
N ALA A 11 -2.54 -11.58 6.11
CA ALA A 11 -1.38 -11.51 5.24
C ALA A 11 -0.13 -12.15 5.87
N GLU A 12 0.05 -12.02 7.19
CA GLU A 12 1.11 -12.69 7.94
C GLU A 12 0.97 -14.22 7.90
N LYS A 13 -0.25 -14.74 8.05
CA LYS A 13 -0.52 -16.19 7.93
C LYS A 13 -0.22 -16.70 6.52
N ALA A 14 -0.64 -15.95 5.49
CA ALA A 14 -0.34 -16.28 4.10
C ALA A 14 1.18 -16.28 3.84
N LEU A 15 1.90 -15.29 4.37
CA LEU A 15 3.34 -15.23 4.23
C LEU A 15 4.06 -16.37 4.96
N ALA A 16 3.57 -16.76 6.14
CA ALA A 16 4.11 -17.88 6.89
C ALA A 16 4.02 -19.19 6.08
N SER A 17 2.87 -19.45 5.45
CA SER A 17 2.70 -20.64 4.61
C SER A 17 3.58 -20.58 3.34
N LEU A 18 3.77 -19.42 2.71
CA LEU A 18 4.74 -19.30 1.60
C LEU A 18 6.17 -19.67 2.06
N LYS A 19 6.59 -19.15 3.22
CA LYS A 19 7.93 -19.40 3.79
C LYS A 19 8.25 -20.88 4.06
N GLU A 20 7.24 -21.73 4.19
CA GLU A 20 7.41 -23.18 4.33
C GLU A 20 7.94 -23.82 3.03
N LEU A 21 7.56 -23.28 1.86
CA LEU A 21 7.82 -23.92 0.57
C LEU A 21 9.00 -23.32 -0.20
N VAL A 22 9.40 -22.08 0.11
CA VAL A 22 10.50 -21.38 -0.60
C VAL A 22 11.91 -21.76 -0.12
N ARG A 23 12.02 -22.67 0.86
CA ARG A 23 13.28 -23.15 1.42
C ARG A 23 13.76 -24.48 0.83
N VAL A 24 12.99 -25.05 -0.09
CA VAL A 24 13.28 -26.36 -0.68
C VAL A 24 14.22 -26.16 -1.88
N GLU A 25 15.45 -26.66 -1.80
CA GLU A 25 16.45 -26.48 -2.86
C GLU A 25 16.07 -27.16 -4.19
N ARG A 26 15.35 -28.29 -4.11
CA ARG A 26 14.94 -29.09 -5.27
C ARG A 26 13.46 -29.48 -5.16
N PRO A 27 12.54 -28.55 -5.44
CA PRO A 27 11.12 -28.86 -5.43
C PRO A 27 10.78 -29.81 -6.57
N ASP A 28 9.85 -30.74 -6.34
CA ASP A 28 9.14 -31.37 -7.45
C ASP A 28 8.08 -30.41 -8.03
N ALA A 29 7.43 -30.80 -9.12
CA ALA A 29 6.42 -29.96 -9.78
C ALA A 29 5.26 -29.60 -8.84
N VAL A 30 4.79 -30.54 -8.01
CA VAL A 30 3.67 -30.32 -7.09
C VAL A 30 4.03 -29.29 -6.04
N LEU A 31 5.23 -29.37 -5.45
CA LEU A 31 5.69 -28.42 -4.46
C LEU A 31 5.91 -27.03 -5.07
N ARG A 32 6.47 -26.98 -6.28
CA ARG A 32 6.65 -25.73 -7.03
C ARG A 32 5.32 -25.05 -7.30
N ASP A 33 4.33 -25.78 -7.80
CA ASP A 33 3.01 -25.25 -8.12
C ASP A 33 2.29 -24.80 -6.85
N ALA A 34 2.40 -25.57 -5.76
CA ALA A 34 1.92 -25.15 -4.46
C ALA A 34 2.58 -23.84 -4.00
N ALA A 35 3.91 -23.71 -4.10
CA ALA A 35 4.62 -22.49 -3.73
C ALA A 35 4.18 -21.27 -4.55
N ILE A 36 3.97 -21.44 -5.86
CA ILE A 36 3.44 -20.40 -6.74
C ILE A 36 2.03 -20.00 -6.31
N GLN A 37 1.14 -20.95 -6.02
CA GLN A 37 -0.19 -20.64 -5.50
C GLN A 37 -0.13 -19.88 -4.17
N ARG A 38 0.81 -20.27 -3.27
CA ARG A 38 1.04 -19.56 -2.00
C ARG A 38 1.56 -18.15 -2.22
N PHE A 39 2.40 -17.96 -3.22
CA PHE A 39 2.86 -16.64 -3.62
C PHE A 39 1.71 -15.75 -4.10
N GLU A 40 0.83 -16.26 -4.98
CA GLU A 40 -0.29 -15.48 -5.52
C GLU A 40 -1.21 -14.92 -4.43
N TYR A 41 -1.70 -15.78 -3.52
CA TYR A 41 -2.59 -15.32 -2.47
C TYR A 41 -1.86 -14.47 -1.41
N THR A 42 -0.55 -14.69 -1.21
CA THR A 42 0.23 -13.87 -0.26
C THR A 42 0.43 -12.48 -0.82
N PHE A 43 0.83 -12.36 -2.09
CA PHE A 43 0.90 -11.09 -2.78
C PHE A 43 -0.45 -10.37 -2.69
N GLU A 44 -1.54 -11.07 -3.01
CA GLU A 44 -2.90 -10.51 -3.00
C GLU A 44 -3.30 -9.93 -1.64
N THR A 45 -3.04 -10.67 -0.57
CA THR A 45 -3.37 -10.23 0.79
C THR A 45 -2.48 -9.09 1.26
N VAL A 46 -1.18 -9.10 0.94
CA VAL A 46 -0.25 -8.03 1.33
C VAL A 46 -0.58 -6.71 0.62
N TRP A 47 -0.75 -6.70 -0.70
CA TRP A 47 -1.00 -5.43 -1.41
C TRP A 47 -2.38 -4.84 -1.03
N LYS A 48 -3.39 -5.68 -0.77
CA LYS A 48 -4.69 -5.22 -0.24
C LYS A 48 -4.59 -4.67 1.18
N THR A 49 -3.73 -5.25 2.00
CA THR A 49 -3.44 -4.71 3.34
C THR A 49 -2.75 -3.34 3.22
N ALA A 50 -1.76 -3.21 2.34
CA ALA A 50 -1.08 -1.95 2.07
C ALA A 50 -2.03 -0.89 1.49
N LYS A 51 -2.95 -1.27 0.61
CA LYS A 51 -4.03 -0.39 0.15
C LYS A 51 -4.85 0.15 1.32
N SER A 52 -5.31 -0.72 2.21
CA SER A 52 -6.10 -0.29 3.38
C SER A 52 -5.28 0.57 4.33
N TRP A 53 -4.01 0.24 4.53
CA TRP A 53 -3.10 1.04 5.35
C TRP A 53 -2.91 2.45 4.77
N LEU A 54 -2.65 2.57 3.46
CA LEU A 54 -2.54 3.86 2.77
C LEU A 54 -3.82 4.70 2.91
N PHE A 55 -4.99 4.07 2.81
CA PHE A 55 -6.26 4.78 2.97
C PHE A 55 -6.48 5.25 4.41
N GLU A 56 -6.26 4.37 5.39
CA GLU A 56 -6.58 4.63 6.81
C GLU A 56 -5.55 5.53 7.50
N GLU A 57 -4.25 5.41 7.18
CA GLU A 57 -3.17 6.15 7.86
C GLU A 57 -2.68 7.38 7.06
N GLU A 58 -2.77 7.34 5.73
CA GLU A 58 -2.24 8.40 4.84
C GLU A 58 -3.34 9.13 4.04
N GLY A 59 -4.59 8.67 4.09
CA GLY A 59 -5.70 9.24 3.31
C GLY A 59 -5.58 9.01 1.79
N VAL A 60 -4.73 8.08 1.35
CA VAL A 60 -4.46 7.80 -0.07
C VAL A 60 -5.36 6.68 -0.57
N ASP A 61 -6.27 7.00 -1.49
CA ASP A 61 -7.14 6.01 -2.15
C ASP A 61 -6.61 5.63 -3.54
N VAL A 62 -6.18 4.37 -3.67
CA VAL A 62 -5.61 3.81 -4.91
C VAL A 62 -6.14 2.40 -5.16
N ALA A 63 -6.25 1.99 -6.43
CA ALA A 63 -7.07 0.84 -6.83
C ALA A 63 -6.33 -0.34 -7.48
N SER A 64 -5.00 -0.27 -7.69
CA SER A 64 -4.23 -1.35 -8.32
C SER A 64 -2.98 -1.73 -7.51
N PRO A 65 -2.43 -2.96 -7.66
CA PRO A 65 -1.19 -3.34 -6.98
C PRO A 65 -0.03 -2.39 -7.30
N LYS A 66 0.17 -2.05 -8.58
CA LYS A 66 1.26 -1.14 -8.99
C LYS A 66 1.06 0.29 -8.47
N SER A 67 -0.16 0.81 -8.43
CA SER A 67 -0.42 2.13 -7.84
C SER A 67 -0.18 2.12 -6.33
N VAL A 68 -0.61 1.06 -5.63
CA VAL A 68 -0.32 0.86 -4.20
C VAL A 68 1.18 0.85 -3.94
N ILE A 69 1.97 0.10 -4.72
CA ILE A 69 3.43 0.05 -4.57
C ILE A 69 4.06 1.44 -4.74
N ARG A 70 3.62 2.20 -5.76
CA ARG A 70 4.12 3.57 -5.97
C ARG A 70 3.77 4.51 -4.82
N SER A 71 2.53 4.45 -4.33
CA SER A 71 2.12 5.25 -3.17
C SER A 71 2.86 4.84 -1.89
N CYS A 72 3.13 3.54 -1.69
CA CYS A 72 3.98 3.08 -0.59
C CYS A 72 5.41 3.64 -0.68
N ARG A 73 5.95 3.81 -1.89
CA ARG A 73 7.24 4.50 -2.08
C ARG A 73 7.14 5.98 -1.74
N GLU A 74 6.09 6.66 -2.21
CA GLU A 74 5.88 8.11 -2.02
C GLU A 74 5.69 8.47 -0.53
N THR A 75 5.01 7.63 0.25
CA THR A 75 4.88 7.79 1.71
C THR A 75 6.11 7.27 2.47
N GLY A 76 7.10 6.73 1.76
CA GLY A 76 8.31 6.14 2.31
C GLY A 76 8.10 4.82 3.05
N LEU A 77 6.92 4.19 2.96
CA LEU A 77 6.65 2.86 3.50
C LEU A 77 7.54 1.79 2.85
N LEU A 78 7.88 1.98 1.57
CA LEU A 78 8.93 1.26 0.85
C LEU A 78 10.03 2.24 0.44
N ASP A 79 11.28 1.79 0.47
CA ASP A 79 12.38 2.52 -0.18
C ASP A 79 12.41 2.30 -1.70
N ASP A 80 13.26 3.03 -2.41
CA ASP A 80 13.38 2.94 -3.87
C ASP A 80 13.71 1.53 -4.37
N GLY A 81 14.59 0.81 -3.68
CA GLY A 81 15.01 -0.53 -4.06
C GLY A 81 13.90 -1.56 -3.83
N ASP A 82 13.22 -1.49 -2.69
CA ASP A 82 12.08 -2.33 -2.37
C ASP A 82 10.88 -2.05 -3.25
N ALA A 83 10.63 -0.79 -3.64
CA ALA A 83 9.58 -0.43 -4.59
C ALA A 83 9.85 -1.01 -5.98
N VAL A 84 11.08 -0.91 -6.50
CA VAL A 84 11.47 -1.52 -7.78
C VAL A 84 11.28 -3.03 -7.75
N ARG A 85 11.75 -3.70 -6.69
CA ARG A 85 11.54 -5.16 -6.51
C ARG A 85 10.07 -5.52 -6.38
N ALA A 86 9.26 -4.71 -5.70
CA ALA A 86 7.84 -4.96 -5.55
C ALA A 86 7.08 -4.82 -6.88
N LEU A 87 7.49 -3.88 -7.75
CA LEU A 87 6.96 -3.76 -9.10
C LEU A 87 7.28 -4.99 -9.95
N GLN A 88 8.53 -5.50 -9.90
CA GLN A 88 8.91 -6.75 -10.56
C GLN A 88 8.09 -7.95 -10.02
N MET A 89 7.91 -8.03 -8.70
CA MET A 89 7.08 -9.05 -8.07
C MET A 89 5.62 -9.01 -8.56
N ALA A 90 5.06 -7.81 -8.75
CA ALA A 90 3.72 -7.64 -9.31
C ALA A 90 3.63 -8.11 -10.77
N ASP A 91 4.71 -7.92 -11.55
CA ASP A 91 4.79 -8.42 -12.93
C ASP A 91 4.89 -9.95 -12.96
N ASP A 92 5.73 -10.56 -12.12
CA ASP A 92 5.80 -12.03 -12.00
C ASP A 92 4.47 -12.64 -11.56
N ARG A 93 3.74 -12.00 -10.64
CA ARG A 93 2.38 -12.44 -10.24
C ARG A 93 1.37 -12.40 -11.39
N ASN A 94 1.58 -11.57 -12.40
CA ASN A 94 0.72 -11.60 -13.60
C ASN A 94 1.12 -12.76 -14.51
N LEU A 95 2.38 -13.18 -14.50
CA LEU A 95 2.89 -14.30 -15.28
C LEU A 95 2.56 -15.66 -14.69
N THR A 96 2.13 -15.75 -13.43
CA THR A 96 1.81 -17.04 -12.78
C THR A 96 0.69 -17.80 -13.49
N VAL A 97 -0.21 -17.13 -14.21
CA VAL A 97 -1.24 -17.79 -15.04
C VAL A 97 -0.65 -18.64 -16.18
N HIS A 98 0.63 -18.44 -16.50
CA HIS A 98 1.36 -19.15 -17.55
C HIS A 98 2.31 -20.23 -17.00
N THR A 99 2.25 -20.58 -15.72
CA THR A 99 3.19 -21.54 -15.09
C THR A 99 2.98 -23.00 -15.49
N TYR A 100 2.07 -23.29 -16.42
CA TYR A 100 2.11 -24.54 -17.17
C TYR A 100 3.38 -24.68 -18.03
N ASP A 101 4.06 -23.56 -18.34
CA ASP A 101 5.45 -23.56 -18.82
C ASP A 101 6.38 -23.82 -17.63
N GLU A 102 7.00 -24.99 -17.59
CA GLU A 102 7.87 -25.42 -16.49
C GLU A 102 9.11 -24.54 -16.31
N ARG A 103 9.64 -23.98 -17.39
CA ARG A 103 10.80 -23.07 -17.34
C ARG A 103 10.38 -21.79 -16.62
N LEU A 104 9.24 -21.21 -17.00
CA LEU A 104 8.70 -20.03 -16.33
C LEU A 104 8.37 -20.30 -14.86
N ALA A 105 7.76 -21.46 -14.56
CA ALA A 105 7.48 -21.86 -13.19
C ALA A 105 8.77 -21.96 -12.35
N GLY A 106 9.83 -22.53 -12.91
CA GLY A 106 11.15 -22.61 -12.27
C GLY A 106 11.76 -21.23 -12.03
N GLU A 107 11.68 -20.33 -13.01
CA GLU A 107 12.17 -18.95 -12.91
C GLU A 107 11.45 -18.15 -11.82
N ILE A 108 10.12 -18.26 -11.74
CA ILE A 108 9.33 -17.62 -10.69
C ILE A 108 9.66 -18.23 -9.33
N TYR A 109 9.71 -19.56 -9.23
CA TYR A 109 10.06 -20.26 -7.99
C TYR A 109 11.39 -19.80 -7.40
N ALA A 110 12.42 -19.67 -8.24
CA ALA A 110 13.75 -19.23 -7.84
C ALA A 110 13.74 -17.83 -7.19
N ARG A 111 12.77 -16.96 -7.52
CA ARG A 111 12.62 -15.61 -6.96
C ARG A 111 11.74 -15.56 -5.71
N LEU A 112 10.99 -16.62 -5.39
CA LEU A 112 10.01 -16.59 -4.30
C LEU A 112 10.65 -16.38 -2.91
N GLY A 113 11.90 -16.82 -2.70
CA GLY A 113 12.63 -16.56 -1.46
C GLY A 113 12.82 -15.05 -1.21
N ASP A 114 13.27 -14.33 -2.23
CA ASP A 114 13.46 -12.88 -2.18
C ASP A 114 12.12 -12.14 -2.03
N TYR A 115 11.08 -12.60 -2.72
CA TYR A 115 9.73 -12.06 -2.58
C TYR A 115 9.16 -12.29 -1.18
N ALA A 116 9.34 -13.47 -0.59
CA ALA A 116 8.93 -13.72 0.79
C ALA A 116 9.65 -12.80 1.79
N ALA A 117 10.93 -12.49 1.57
CA ALA A 117 11.67 -11.54 2.38
C ALA A 117 11.15 -10.10 2.21
N LEU A 118 10.86 -9.68 0.98
CA LEU A 118 10.29 -8.36 0.69
C LEU A 118 8.89 -8.18 1.29
N LEU A 119 8.00 -9.16 1.11
CA LEU A 119 6.65 -9.16 1.69
C LEU A 119 6.70 -9.06 3.22
N ALA A 120 7.68 -9.72 3.87
CA ALA A 120 7.90 -9.60 5.31
C ALA A 120 8.25 -8.16 5.71
N ARG A 121 9.21 -7.53 5.02
CA ARG A 121 9.61 -6.15 5.30
C ARG A 121 8.46 -5.18 5.11
N TRP A 122 7.65 -5.38 4.06
CA TRP A 122 6.49 -4.54 3.79
C TRP A 122 5.44 -4.63 4.91
N LEU A 123 5.11 -5.84 5.37
CA LEU A 123 4.22 -6.05 6.52
C LEU A 123 4.77 -5.40 7.81
N ASP A 124 6.06 -5.58 8.08
CA ASP A 124 6.69 -5.00 9.26
C ASP A 124 6.75 -3.47 9.20
N ALA A 125 6.91 -2.88 8.00
CA ALA A 125 6.88 -1.43 7.82
C ALA A 125 5.51 -0.85 8.17
N MET A 126 4.41 -1.48 7.72
CA MET A 126 3.05 -1.09 8.10
C MET A 126 2.82 -1.19 9.61
N ARG A 127 3.33 -2.26 10.24
CA ARG A 127 3.20 -2.45 11.70
C ARG A 127 3.95 -1.38 12.49
N ARG A 128 5.19 -1.05 12.09
CA ARG A 128 6.04 -0.09 12.82
C ARG A 128 5.57 1.36 12.71
N ARG A 129 4.95 1.72 11.59
CA ARG A 129 4.48 3.09 11.34
C ARG A 129 3.10 3.39 11.87
N SER A 130 2.38 2.37 12.36
CA SER A 130 1.16 2.63 13.08
C SER A 130 1.48 3.08 14.50
N PRO A 131 1.07 4.28 14.93
CA PRO A 131 1.15 4.64 16.33
C PRO A 131 0.26 3.65 17.11
N ALA A 132 0.88 2.88 17.99
CA ALA A 132 0.15 2.12 18.98
C ALA A 132 -0.50 3.12 19.95
N GLY A 133 -1.76 3.50 19.68
CA GLY A 133 -2.62 4.25 20.60
C GLY A 133 -2.26 5.72 20.77
N GLU A 134 -2.94 6.61 20.04
CA GLU A 134 -3.20 7.94 20.57
C GLU A 134 -4.15 7.79 21.77
N GLY A 135 -3.55 7.95 22.94
CA GLY A 135 -4.19 8.04 24.24
C GLY A 135 -3.25 8.77 25.19
N ALA A 136 -2.91 10.02 24.85
CA ALA A 136 -2.42 11.04 25.77
C ALA A 136 -2.46 12.41 25.07
N ASP A 137 -3.46 13.19 25.46
CA ASP A 137 -3.46 14.65 25.51
C ASP A 137 -3.38 15.46 24.21
N GLY A 138 -4.33 16.38 24.08
CA GLY A 138 -4.62 17.08 22.85
C GLY A 138 -3.54 18.06 22.43
N GLU A 139 -3.29 18.10 21.13
CA GLU A 139 -2.89 19.33 20.46
C GLU A 139 -3.54 19.30 19.08
N SER A 140 -4.49 20.20 18.88
CA SER A 140 -5.16 20.44 17.60
C SER A 140 -4.12 20.64 16.51
N ARG A 141 -4.07 19.76 15.51
CA ARG A 141 -3.32 20.04 14.28
C ARG A 141 -3.86 21.36 13.70
N PRO A 142 -3.03 22.38 13.43
CA PRO A 142 -3.52 23.66 12.95
C PRO A 142 -4.15 23.44 11.58
N VAL A 143 -5.43 23.78 11.49
CA VAL A 143 -6.13 24.01 10.23
C VAL A 143 -5.30 25.07 9.49
N ARG A 144 -4.79 24.70 8.31
CA ARG A 144 -4.23 25.69 7.40
C ARG A 144 -5.40 26.55 6.94
N ASP A 145 -5.47 27.75 7.51
CA ASP A 145 -6.31 28.84 7.06
C ASP A 145 -5.80 29.29 5.68
N ASP A 146 -6.38 28.72 4.62
CA ASP A 146 -6.30 29.26 3.28
C ASP A 146 -7.32 30.40 3.18
N GLY A 147 -6.91 31.55 3.72
CA GLY A 147 -7.54 32.84 3.51
C GLY A 147 -7.66 33.15 2.01
N GLY A 148 -8.78 32.71 1.43
CA GLY A 148 -9.22 33.03 0.08
C GLY A 148 -10.53 33.81 0.15
N THR A 149 -10.40 35.13 0.22
CA THR A 149 -11.47 36.12 0.24
C THR A 149 -12.57 35.84 -0.78
N ARG A 150 -13.80 35.69 -0.30
CA ARG A 150 -15.02 35.89 -1.11
C ARG A 150 -15.91 36.89 -0.39
N ALA A 151 -16.06 38.07 -0.98
CA ALA A 151 -17.15 38.98 -0.69
C ALA A 151 -17.72 39.44 -2.03
N GLU A 152 -18.82 38.80 -2.41
CA GLU A 152 -19.76 39.29 -3.41
C GLU A 152 -20.67 40.33 -2.75
N ASP A 153 -20.96 41.37 -3.53
CA ASP A 153 -22.24 42.06 -3.67
C ASP A 153 -22.81 43.05 -2.63
N ALA A 154 -23.01 44.25 -3.20
CA ALA A 154 -24.27 45.00 -3.26
C ALA A 154 -24.58 46.11 -2.24
N ALA A 155 -24.61 47.32 -2.81
CA ALA A 155 -25.70 48.30 -2.78
C ALA A 155 -26.05 49.02 -1.46
N GLY A 156 -26.08 50.36 -1.54
CA GLY A 156 -26.76 51.20 -0.55
C GLY A 156 -26.43 52.67 -0.69
N ALA A 157 -27.29 53.40 -1.40
CA ALA A 157 -27.20 54.81 -1.69
C ALA A 157 -27.31 55.74 -0.46
N SER A 158 -26.80 56.97 -0.61
CA SER A 158 -27.53 58.23 -0.44
C SER A 158 -26.77 59.29 0.37
N GLY A 159 -26.69 60.49 -0.23
CA GLY A 159 -26.85 61.74 0.50
C GLY A 159 -25.57 62.49 0.89
N ALA A 160 -25.08 63.36 0.01
CA ALA A 160 -24.42 64.58 0.45
C ALA A 160 -24.86 65.75 -0.45
N ASN A 161 -25.53 66.69 0.20
CA ASN A 161 -26.09 67.93 -0.27
C ASN A 161 -25.09 69.07 0.00
N GLY A 162 -25.15 70.13 -0.81
CA GLY A 162 -24.45 71.41 -0.62
C GLY A 162 -23.17 71.52 -1.44
N GLY A 163 -22.91 72.57 -2.22
CA GLY A 163 -23.54 73.88 -2.29
C GLY A 163 -22.47 74.90 -2.71
N ASP A 164 -22.88 75.88 -3.51
CA ASP A 164 -22.21 77.14 -3.88
C ASP A 164 -20.98 77.10 -4.80
N GLY A 165 -21.12 77.79 -5.95
CA GLY A 165 -20.05 78.16 -6.88
C GLY A 165 -20.53 78.34 -8.31
#